data_AF-K5WCY0-F1
#
_entry.id   AF-K5WCY0-F1
#
_cell.length_a   1.000
_cell.length_b   1.000
_cell.length_c   1.000
_cell.angle_alpha   90.00
_cell.angle_beta   90.00
_cell.angle_gamma   90.00
#
_symmetry.space_group_name_H-M   'P 1'
#
loop_
_entity.id
_entity.type
_entity.pdbx_description
1 polymer ?
#
loop_
_entity_poly.entity_id
_entity_poly.type
_entity_poly.pdbx_seq_one_letter_code
_entity_poly.pdbx_strand_id
1 'polypeptide(L)'
;MTGRGQPRRYQTRASQQLTLPVSLSSSITFEHALNMGGGSRYPYPKHVWSPAGGWWTRPSNWKSNTTIVFGMIFAITYGVWRVSADKEWRHVEPSRPIPSMMWAKQYTEKKQEQEQEQ
;
A
#
# COMPACT_ATOMS: atom_id res chain seq x y z
N MET A 1 25.42 -56.95 46.68
CA MET A 1 24.19 -57.76 46.68
C MET A 1 23.01 -56.82 46.51
N THR A 2 22.55 -56.59 45.27
CA THR A 2 21.42 -57.28 44.60
C THR A 2 20.08 -56.60 44.91
N GLY A 3 19.46 -56.01 43.90
CA GLY A 3 18.10 -55.47 43.99
C GLY A 3 17.64 -54.74 42.74
N ARG A 4 17.48 -55.48 41.63
CA ARG A 4 16.88 -55.00 40.36
C ARG A 4 15.36 -54.87 40.50
N GLY A 5 14.83 -53.79 39.93
CA GLY A 5 13.70 -53.84 38.98
C GLY A 5 12.27 -53.78 39.52
N GLN A 6 11.50 -52.83 39.00
CA GLN A 6 10.14 -53.05 38.49
C GLN A 6 9.77 -51.95 37.45
N PRO A 7 9.53 -52.29 36.16
CA PRO A 7 8.83 -51.41 35.23
C PRO A 7 7.30 -51.65 35.28
N ARG A 8 6.51 -50.62 35.55
CA ARG A 8 5.03 -50.73 35.50
C ARG A 8 4.46 -50.32 34.13
N ARG A 9 4.14 -51.38 33.39
CA ARG A 9 2.94 -51.62 32.56
C ARG A 9 2.43 -50.51 31.65
N TYR A 10 2.56 -50.80 30.36
CA TYR A 10 1.67 -50.39 29.27
C TYR A 10 0.20 -50.42 29.68
N GLN A 11 -0.51 -49.32 29.37
CA GLN A 11 -1.96 -49.34 29.27
C GLN A 11 -2.33 -49.04 27.81
N THR A 12 -2.32 -50.09 26.99
CA THR A 12 -3.12 -50.14 25.76
C THR A 12 -4.58 -50.33 26.15
N ARG A 13 -5.41 -49.30 25.93
CA ARG A 13 -6.87 -49.40 25.91
C ARG A 13 -7.29 -48.98 24.50
N ALA A 14 -7.45 -49.96 23.63
CA ALA A 14 -8.76 -50.47 23.21
C ALA A 14 -9.56 -49.43 22.41
N SER A 15 -9.47 -49.58 21.09
CA SER A 15 -10.60 -49.64 20.15
C SER A 15 -11.91 -49.01 20.57
N GLN A 16 -12.25 -47.84 20.00
CA GLN A 16 -13.62 -47.43 19.62
C GLN A 16 -13.44 -46.38 18.49
N GLN A 17 -13.23 -46.77 17.24
CA GLN A 17 -14.26 -47.07 16.22
C GLN A 17 -15.50 -46.16 16.26
N LEU A 18 -15.49 -45.19 15.35
CA LEU A 18 -16.53 -44.89 14.35
C LEU A 18 -17.93 -44.40 14.81
N THR A 19 -18.18 -43.10 14.68
CA THR A 19 -19.45 -42.54 14.16
C THR A 19 -19.19 -41.16 13.55
N LEU A 20 -19.36 -41.03 12.23
CA LEU A 20 -19.40 -39.74 11.54
C LEU A 20 -20.87 -39.38 11.26
N PRO A 21 -21.45 -38.32 11.83
CA PRO A 21 -22.66 -37.73 11.29
C PRO A 21 -22.29 -36.80 10.13
N VAL A 22 -22.60 -37.24 8.91
CA VAL A 22 -22.64 -36.42 7.70
C VAL A 22 -23.74 -35.37 7.89
N SER A 23 -23.36 -34.15 8.28
CA SER A 23 -24.25 -33.00 8.27
C SER A 23 -23.91 -32.13 7.06
N LEU A 24 -24.76 -32.22 6.04
CA LEU A 24 -24.75 -31.40 4.84
C LEU A 24 -25.26 -30.00 5.23
N SER A 25 -24.35 -29.07 5.57
CA SER A 25 -24.69 -27.65 5.73
C SER A 25 -24.13 -26.88 4.54
N SER A 26 -25.00 -26.65 3.56
CA SER A 26 -24.79 -25.70 2.48
C SER A 26 -24.80 -24.29 3.03
N SER A 27 -23.62 -23.70 3.21
CA SER A 27 -23.42 -22.26 3.39
C SER A 27 -21.99 -21.94 2.98
N ILE A 28 -21.75 -21.84 1.67
CA ILE A 28 -20.54 -21.20 1.15
C ILE A 28 -20.68 -19.72 1.48
N THR A 29 -20.27 -19.34 2.69
CA THR A 29 -19.98 -17.94 2.98
C THR A 29 -18.74 -17.58 2.18
N PHE A 30 -18.91 -16.59 1.32
CA PHE A 30 -17.89 -15.99 0.48
C PHE A 30 -16.91 -15.17 1.34
N GLU A 31 -16.18 -15.82 2.25
CA GLU A 31 -15.11 -15.21 3.04
C GLU A 31 -13.78 -15.45 2.30
N HIS A 32 -13.66 -14.91 1.09
CA HIS A 32 -12.37 -14.80 0.43
C HIS A 32 -11.50 -13.78 1.18
N ALA A 33 -10.67 -14.31 2.08
CA ALA A 33 -9.25 -14.02 2.15
C ALA A 33 -8.84 -12.56 1.89
N LEU A 34 -8.96 -11.71 2.91
CA LEU A 34 -8.11 -10.53 3.07
C LEU A 34 -7.33 -10.62 4.39
N ASN A 35 -6.70 -11.77 4.66
CA ASN A 35 -5.62 -11.82 5.63
C ASN A 35 -4.29 -11.79 4.86
N MET A 36 -3.92 -10.60 4.38
CA MET A 36 -2.65 -10.40 3.69
C MET A 36 -1.48 -10.50 4.68
N GLY A 37 -0.89 -11.68 4.74
CA GLY A 37 0.57 -11.88 4.77
C GLY A 37 1.35 -11.10 5.83
N GLY A 38 1.18 -11.44 7.11
CA GLY A 38 2.17 -11.18 8.15
C GLY A 38 2.78 -12.50 8.61
N GLY A 39 3.79 -13.02 7.89
CA GLY A 39 4.49 -14.24 8.28
C GLY A 39 5.11 -14.16 9.69
N SER A 40 5.54 -15.30 10.21
CA SER A 40 6.20 -15.38 11.54
C SER A 40 7.34 -14.37 11.64
N ARG A 41 7.29 -13.50 12.66
CA ARG A 41 8.32 -12.49 12.92
C ARG A 41 9.44 -13.13 13.75
N TYR A 42 10.66 -13.07 13.25
CA TYR A 42 11.86 -13.52 13.96
C TYR A 42 12.41 -12.44 14.88
N PRO A 43 13.12 -12.79 15.98
CA PRO A 43 13.78 -11.81 16.82
C PRO A 43 14.81 -11.00 16.01
N TYR A 44 14.83 -9.69 16.24
CA TYR A 44 15.71 -8.74 15.55
C TYR A 44 16.20 -7.66 16.53
N PRO A 45 17.36 -7.04 16.27
CA PRO A 45 17.90 -6.01 17.14
C PRO A 45 17.03 -4.74 17.10
N LYS A 46 16.52 -4.30 18.26
CA LYS A 46 15.59 -3.16 18.38
C LYS A 46 16.27 -1.79 18.35
N HIS A 47 17.55 -1.74 18.67
CA HIS A 47 18.32 -0.50 18.83
C HIS A 47 19.07 -0.09 17.56
N VAL A 48 18.90 -0.82 16.46
CA VAL A 48 19.53 -0.50 15.17
C VAL A 48 18.59 0.40 14.39
N TRP A 49 19.09 1.58 14.00
CA TRP A 49 18.35 2.54 13.19
C TRP A 49 18.89 2.56 11.76
N SER A 50 17.98 2.61 10.79
CA SER A 50 18.27 2.81 9.37
C SER A 50 17.26 3.79 8.78
N PRO A 51 17.69 4.70 7.88
CA PRO A 51 16.83 5.74 7.33
C PRO A 51 15.66 5.18 6.51
N ALA A 52 15.82 4.01 5.88
CA ALA A 52 14.79 3.37 5.07
C ALA A 52 13.76 2.57 5.90
N GLY A 53 13.97 2.46 7.22
CA GLY A 53 13.22 1.54 8.09
C GLY A 53 14.06 0.31 8.48
N GLY A 54 13.40 -0.69 9.07
CA GLY A 54 14.03 -1.88 9.61
C GLY A 54 13.12 -3.10 9.49
N TRP A 55 13.31 -4.08 10.36
CA TRP A 55 12.54 -5.33 10.31
C TRP A 55 11.04 -5.09 10.61
N TRP A 56 10.18 -5.48 9.66
CA TRP A 56 8.71 -5.47 9.77
C TRP A 56 8.12 -4.12 10.22
N THR A 57 8.63 -3.01 9.67
CA THR A 57 8.21 -1.67 10.07
C THR A 57 6.77 -1.38 9.66
N ARG A 58 5.90 -1.18 10.67
CA ARG A 58 4.56 -0.61 10.51
C ARG A 58 4.37 0.52 11.54
N PRO A 59 4.89 1.73 11.29
CA PRO A 59 4.72 2.84 12.21
C PRO A 59 3.23 3.16 12.37
N SER A 60 2.80 3.47 13.58
CA SER A 60 1.39 3.79 13.88
C SER A 60 0.89 4.97 13.05
N ASN A 61 1.75 5.95 12.79
CA ASN A 61 1.43 7.23 12.14
C ASN A 61 1.77 7.25 10.63
N TRP A 62 1.85 6.10 9.96
CA TRP A 62 2.23 6.03 8.54
C TRP A 62 1.34 6.89 7.64
N LYS A 63 0.04 6.99 7.96
CA LYS A 63 -0.94 7.77 7.19
C LYS A 63 -0.57 9.25 7.18
N SER A 64 -0.41 9.84 8.37
CA SER A 64 -0.07 11.27 8.51
C SER A 64 1.27 11.59 7.87
N ASN A 65 2.28 10.74 8.07
CA ASN A 65 3.61 10.95 7.50
C ASN A 65 3.56 10.97 5.97
N THR A 66 2.85 10.03 5.35
CA THR A 66 2.69 9.99 3.88
C THR A 66 1.89 11.19 3.37
N THR A 67 0.83 11.60 4.08
CA THR A 67 0.04 12.78 3.69
C THR A 67 0.89 14.04 3.68
N ILE A 68 1.75 14.24 4.68
CA ILE A 68 2.65 15.40 4.75
C ILE A 68 3.64 15.36 3.59
N VAL A 69 4.32 14.23 3.38
CA VAL A 69 5.30 14.09 2.29
C VAL A 69 4.65 14.31 0.93
N PHE A 70 3.47 13.71 0.70
CA PHE A 70 2.71 13.89 -0.53
C PHE A 70 2.30 15.36 -0.74
N GLY A 71 1.83 16.03 0.31
CA GLY A 71 1.49 17.45 0.27
C GLY A 71 2.68 18.33 -0.11
N MET A 72 3.87 18.04 0.44
CA MET A 72 5.10 18.75 0.10
C MET A 72 5.51 18.54 -1.36
N ILE A 73 5.47 17.29 -1.86
CA ILE A 73 5.77 16.99 -3.26
C ILE A 73 4.78 17.71 -4.19
N PHE A 74 3.50 17.69 -3.84
CA PHE A 74 2.46 18.35 -4.63
C PHE A 74 2.67 19.87 -4.68
N ALA A 75 2.95 20.51 -3.54
CA ALA A 75 3.18 21.95 -3.48
C ALA A 75 4.39 22.38 -4.34
N ILE A 76 5.50 21.65 -4.24
CA ILE A 76 6.71 21.92 -5.06
C ILE A 76 6.40 21.72 -6.54
N THR A 77 5.79 20.59 -6.89
CA THR A 77 5.46 20.26 -8.28
C THR A 77 4.53 21.31 -8.88
N TYR A 78 3.51 21.74 -8.14
CA TYR A 78 2.59 22.80 -8.58
C TYR A 78 3.30 24.13 -8.78
N GLY A 79 4.18 24.54 -7.85
CA GLY A 79 4.97 25.76 -7.98
C GLY A 79 5.88 25.75 -9.21
N VAL A 80 6.61 24.65 -9.42
CA VAL A 80 7.46 24.46 -10.61
C VAL A 80 6.63 24.47 -11.89
N TRP A 81 5.48 23.78 -11.89
CA TRP A 81 4.57 23.74 -13.04
C TRP A 81 4.05 25.13 -13.41
N ARG A 82 3.63 25.94 -12.43
CA ARG A 82 3.19 27.33 -12.66
C ARG A 82 4.29 28.16 -13.32
N VAL A 83 5.50 28.12 -12.75
CA VAL A 83 6.65 28.86 -13.28
C VAL A 83 7.04 28.36 -14.69
N SER A 84 6.93 27.05 -14.93
CA SER A 84 7.20 26.45 -16.23
C SER A 84 6.17 26.88 -17.27
N ALA A 85 4.88 26.91 -16.91
CA ALA A 85 3.79 27.30 -17.81
C ALA A 85 3.87 28.79 -18.19
N ASP A 86 4.27 29.65 -17.25
CA ASP A 86 4.45 31.09 -17.49
C ASP A 86 5.65 31.41 -18.40
N LYS A 87 6.68 30.55 -18.38
CA LYS A 87 7.90 30.69 -19.20
C LYS A 87 7.79 30.03 -20.57
N GLU A 88 6.76 29.23 -20.80
CA GLU A 88 6.59 28.54 -22.08
C GLU A 88 6.15 29.52 -23.18
N TRP A 89 7.01 29.73 -24.18
CA TRP A 89 6.70 30.54 -25.35
C TRP A 89 6.83 29.73 -26.64
N ARG A 90 5.82 29.80 -27.52
CA ARG A 90 5.82 29.13 -28.83
C ARG A 90 5.83 30.17 -29.95
N HIS A 91 6.90 30.19 -30.72
CA HIS A 91 7.05 31.08 -31.87
C HIS A 91 6.16 30.68 -33.05
N VAL A 92 5.84 29.39 -33.18
CA VAL A 92 5.00 28.86 -34.24
C VAL A 92 3.78 28.21 -33.60
N GLU A 93 2.59 28.54 -34.11
CA GLU A 93 1.35 27.97 -33.60
C GLU A 93 1.17 26.51 -34.05
N PRO A 94 0.63 25.64 -33.18
CA PRO A 94 0.38 24.26 -33.50
C PRO A 94 -0.78 24.14 -34.50
N SER A 95 -0.63 23.26 -35.48
CA SER A 95 -1.68 22.98 -36.48
C SER A 95 -2.86 22.15 -35.95
N ARG A 96 -2.76 21.63 -34.72
CA ARG A 96 -3.75 20.75 -34.08
C ARG A 96 -3.91 21.16 -32.62
N PRO A 97 -5.08 20.95 -32.00
CA PRO A 97 -5.26 21.22 -30.57
C PRO A 97 -4.43 20.24 -29.74
N ILE A 98 -3.62 20.78 -28.82
CA ILE A 98 -2.75 20.02 -27.91
C ILE A 98 -3.14 20.40 -26.47
N PRO A 99 -3.18 19.45 -25.51
CA PRO A 99 -3.63 19.72 -24.15
C PRO A 99 -2.84 20.82 -23.42
N SER A 100 -1.56 21.01 -23.75
CA SER A 100 -0.75 22.07 -23.15
C SER A 100 -1.23 23.49 -23.49
N MET A 101 -2.07 23.65 -24.52
CA MET A 101 -2.69 24.94 -24.84
C MET A 101 -3.65 25.44 -23.76
N MET A 102 -4.19 24.55 -22.91
CA MET A 102 -5.15 24.92 -21.86
C MET A 102 -4.52 25.76 -20.74
N TRP A 103 -3.20 25.68 -20.54
CA TRP A 103 -2.52 26.31 -19.42
C TRP A 103 -1.29 27.14 -19.82
N ALA A 104 -0.87 27.12 -21.08
CA ALA A 104 0.24 27.96 -21.52
C ALA A 104 -0.22 29.42 -21.67
N LYS A 105 0.56 30.35 -21.10
CA LYS A 105 0.26 31.78 -21.00
C LYS A 105 -0.18 32.39 -22.34
N GLN A 106 0.56 32.11 -23.41
CA GLN A 106 0.31 32.65 -24.75
C GLN A 106 -1.11 32.38 -25.28
N TYR A 107 -1.71 31.22 -24.98
CA TYR A 107 -3.05 30.90 -25.47
C TYR A 107 -4.14 31.43 -24.54
N THR A 108 -3.86 31.51 -23.24
CA THR A 108 -4.77 32.13 -22.28
C THR A 108 -4.94 33.62 -22.56
N GLU A 109 -3.85 34.35 -22.83
CA GLU A 109 -3.88 35.78 -23.16
C GLU A 109 -4.61 36.05 -24.48
N LYS A 110 -4.25 35.33 -25.55
CA LYS A 110 -4.94 35.42 -26.85
C LYS A 110 -6.45 35.19 -26.74
N LYS A 111 -6.87 34.23 -25.91
CA LYS A 111 -8.30 33.97 -25.68
C LYS A 111 -8.99 35.16 -25.00
N GLN A 112 -8.34 35.79 -24.02
CA GLN A 112 -8.88 36.96 -23.31
C GLN A 112 -8.98 38.20 -24.20
N GLU A 113 -8.03 38.39 -25.12
CA GLU A 113 -8.06 39.49 -26.10
C GLU A 113 -9.24 39.32 -27.08
N GLN A 114 -9.45 38.11 -27.60
CA GLN A 114 -10.58 37.80 -28.50
C GLN A 114 -11.96 37.98 -27.85
N GLU A 115 -12.06 37.77 -26.53
CA GLU A 115 -13.29 37.98 -25.76
C GLU A 115 -13.56 39.47 -25.48
N GLN A 116 -12.53 40.33 -25.48
CA GLN A 116 -12.67 41.78 -25.25
C GLN A 116 -13.03 42.56 -26.53
N GLU A 117 -12.67 42.02 -27.70
CA GLU A 117 -12.96 42.62 -29.01
C GLU A 117 -14.37 42.30 -29.53
N GLN A 118 -15.08 41.34 -28.92
CA GLN A 118 -16.45 40.93 -29.25
C GLN A 118 -17.49 41.63 -28.38
#